data_AF-D6X297-F1
#
_entry.id   AF-D6X297-F1
#
_cell.length_a   1.000
_cell.length_b   1.000
_cell.length_c   1.000
_cell.angle_alpha   90.00
_cell.angle_beta   90.00
_cell.angle_gamma   90.00
#
_symmetry.space_group_name_H-M   'P 1'
#
loop_
_entity.id
_entity.type
_entity.pdbx_description
1 polymer ?
#
loop_
_entity_poly.entity_id
_entity_poly.type
_entity_poly.pdbx_seq_one_letter_code
_entity_poly.pdbx_strand_id
1 'polypeptide(L)'
;MKICASLLVSCVAFLALASAEAANDSKIARARVESCPSCKLNRLPEVKAFIYEDLPKYDNTEFKKIQGAPPVLLFLNDADEIVEQHSLEKFSRQECNNLLKSKGFNIKNKEL
;
A
#
# COMPACT_ATOMS: atom_id res chain seq x y z
N MET A 1 -22.04 -59.50 24.63
CA MET A 1 -21.05 -58.99 23.65
C MET A 1 -21.74 -58.79 22.31
N LYS A 2 -21.94 -57.53 21.90
CA LYS A 2 -22.09 -57.05 20.50
C LYS A 2 -22.29 -55.52 20.54
N ILE A 3 -21.19 -54.88 20.90
CA ILE A 3 -20.59 -53.64 20.40
C ILE A 3 -21.55 -52.68 19.64
N CYS A 4 -21.78 -51.54 20.29
CA CYS A 4 -21.88 -50.14 19.81
C CYS A 4 -22.78 -49.86 18.59
N ALA A 5 -23.98 -49.29 18.76
CA ALA A 5 -24.20 -47.90 19.19
C ALA A 5 -23.28 -46.92 18.45
N SER A 6 -23.84 -46.32 17.39
CA SER A 6 -23.84 -44.88 17.18
C SER A 6 -22.50 -44.19 16.85
N LEU A 7 -22.53 -43.36 15.80
CA LEU A 7 -21.48 -42.41 15.39
C LEU A 7 -20.25 -42.99 14.65
N LEU A 8 -20.42 -43.49 13.43
CA LEU A 8 -19.30 -43.56 12.47
C LEU A 8 -19.70 -43.15 11.04
N VAL A 9 -20.75 -42.36 10.86
CA VAL A 9 -21.16 -41.81 9.55
C VAL A 9 -21.48 -40.32 9.64
N SER A 10 -20.60 -39.52 10.25
CA SER A 10 -20.80 -38.05 10.26
C SER A 10 -19.52 -37.19 10.23
N CYS A 11 -18.32 -37.76 10.25
CA CYS A 11 -17.10 -36.94 10.27
C CYS A 11 -16.55 -36.53 8.90
N VAL A 12 -17.26 -36.84 7.79
CA VAL A 12 -16.77 -36.55 6.43
C VAL A 12 -17.44 -35.33 5.79
N ALA A 13 -18.30 -34.60 6.50
CA ALA A 13 -19.16 -33.56 5.89
C ALA A 13 -19.00 -32.13 6.44
N PHE A 14 -18.09 -31.87 7.38
CA PHE A 14 -17.97 -30.53 7.99
C PHE A 14 -16.54 -30.06 8.25
N LEU A 15 -15.57 -30.45 7.42
CA LEU A 15 -14.53 -29.49 7.06
C LEU A 15 -14.92 -28.85 5.74
N ALA A 16 -15.94 -27.98 5.82
CA ALA A 16 -16.08 -26.93 4.84
C ALA A 16 -14.78 -26.11 4.95
N LEU A 17 -13.86 -26.40 4.03
CA LEU A 17 -12.73 -25.56 3.71
C LEU A 17 -13.33 -24.22 3.27
N ALA A 18 -13.53 -23.33 4.25
CA ALA A 18 -13.78 -21.93 4.00
C ALA A 18 -12.47 -21.34 3.49
N SER A 19 -12.15 -21.61 2.23
CA SER A 19 -11.32 -20.71 1.46
C SER A 19 -12.14 -19.43 1.33
N ALA A 20 -12.03 -18.54 2.33
CA ALA A 20 -12.26 -17.14 2.08
C ALA A 20 -11.14 -16.76 1.10
N GLU A 21 -11.44 -16.85 -0.19
CA GLU A 21 -10.69 -16.14 -1.20
C GLU A 21 -10.81 -14.67 -0.80
N ALA A 22 -9.83 -14.19 -0.02
CA ALA A 22 -9.61 -12.78 0.16
C ALA A 22 -9.43 -12.26 -1.27
N ALA A 23 -10.51 -11.70 -1.81
CA ALA A 23 -10.50 -10.99 -3.05
C ALA A 23 -9.57 -9.81 -2.81
N ASN A 24 -8.27 -10.03 -3.04
CA ASN A 24 -7.26 -9.00 -3.01
C ASN A 24 -7.69 -8.00 -4.06
N ASP A 25 -8.36 -6.94 -3.63
CA ASP A 25 -8.71 -5.85 -4.52
C ASP A 25 -7.40 -5.24 -4.97
N SER A 26 -7.00 -5.57 -6.20
CA SER A 26 -5.77 -5.08 -6.83
C SER A 26 -5.90 -3.64 -7.28
N LYS A 27 -7.07 -3.02 -7.08
CA LYS A 27 -7.31 -1.63 -7.40
C LYS A 27 -6.56 -0.71 -6.43
N ILE A 28 -5.68 0.10 -7.00
CA ILE A 28 -4.97 1.15 -6.25
C ILE A 28 -5.99 2.22 -5.86
N ALA A 29 -6.05 2.51 -4.56
CA ALA A 29 -6.92 3.52 -3.98
C ALA A 29 -6.13 4.68 -3.34
N ARG A 30 -4.97 4.37 -2.75
CA ARG A 30 -4.16 5.33 -1.98
C ARG A 30 -2.67 5.17 -2.30
N ALA A 31 -1.89 6.23 -2.04
CA ALA A 31 -0.44 6.16 -2.12
C ALA A 31 0.22 6.65 -0.83
N ARG A 32 1.17 5.90 -0.28
CA ARG A 32 1.91 6.27 0.91
C ARG A 32 3.40 6.33 0.63
N VAL A 33 4.03 7.44 0.95
CA VAL A 33 5.49 7.52 1.02
C VAL A 33 5.95 7.18 2.43
N GLU A 34 6.92 6.30 2.55
CA GLU A 34 7.60 5.99 3.81
C GLU A 34 9.05 6.41 3.73
N SER A 35 9.52 7.19 4.71
CA SER A 35 10.95 7.52 4.81
C SER A 35 11.34 8.09 6.16
N CYS A 36 12.63 7.99 6.50
CA CYS A 36 13.20 8.80 7.57
C CYS A 36 13.22 10.28 7.17
N PRO A 37 12.61 11.19 7.94
CA PRO A 37 12.47 12.60 7.57
C PRO A 37 13.81 13.36 7.45
N SER A 38 14.81 12.94 8.23
CA SER A 38 16.08 13.67 8.40
C SER A 38 17.34 12.86 8.06
N CYS A 39 17.19 11.61 7.60
CA CYS A 39 18.32 10.73 7.27
C CYS A 39 18.69 10.88 5.79
N LYS A 40 18.48 9.81 4.99
CA LYS A 40 18.77 9.74 3.56
C LYS A 40 18.11 10.85 2.74
N LEU A 41 16.93 11.31 3.16
CA LEU A 41 16.18 12.35 2.44
C LEU A 41 16.95 13.67 2.28
N ASN A 42 17.84 14.01 3.22
CA ASN A 42 18.66 15.23 3.12
C ASN A 42 19.69 15.16 1.99
N ARG A 43 20.04 13.96 1.51
CA ARG A 43 20.94 13.75 0.36
C ARG A 43 20.18 13.61 -0.97
N LEU A 44 18.85 13.60 -0.92
CA LEU A 44 17.96 13.42 -2.06
C LEU A 44 17.01 14.63 -2.16
N PRO A 45 17.52 15.82 -2.53
CA PRO A 45 16.76 17.07 -2.49
C PRO A 45 15.51 17.03 -3.38
N GLU A 46 15.57 16.35 -4.52
CA GLU A 46 14.43 16.20 -5.43
C GLU A 46 13.30 15.36 -4.82
N VAL A 47 13.64 14.20 -4.25
CA VAL A 47 12.68 13.33 -3.56
C VAL A 47 12.11 14.04 -2.33
N LYS A 48 12.95 14.78 -1.59
CA LYS A 48 12.53 15.59 -0.45
C LYS A 48 11.51 16.66 -0.87
N ALA A 49 11.79 17.39 -1.95
CA ALA A 49 10.88 18.40 -2.48
C ALA A 49 9.57 17.77 -2.95
N PHE A 50 9.61 16.63 -3.64
CA PHE A 50 8.40 15.87 -3.97
C PHE A 50 7.55 15.55 -2.73
N ILE A 51 8.15 14.97 -1.68
CA ILE A 51 7.43 14.55 -0.47
C ILE A 51 6.80 15.73 0.28
N TYR A 52 7.51 16.84 0.43
CA TYR A 52 7.05 17.95 1.26
C TYR A 52 6.23 19.00 0.50
N GLU A 53 6.47 19.17 -0.80
CA GLU A 53 5.80 20.21 -1.58
C GLU A 53 4.73 19.67 -2.52
N ASP A 54 4.93 18.50 -3.15
CA ASP A 54 4.02 18.01 -4.19
C ASP A 54 3.06 16.96 -3.68
N LEU A 55 3.55 15.97 -2.94
CA LEU A 55 2.73 14.89 -2.39
C LEU A 55 1.48 15.43 -1.66
N PRO A 56 1.55 16.46 -0.79
CA PRO A 56 0.35 16.97 -0.10
C PRO A 56 -0.74 17.53 -1.02
N LYS A 57 -0.36 17.89 -2.26
CA LYS A 57 -1.27 18.42 -3.27
C LYS A 57 -2.11 17.33 -3.92
N TYR A 58 -1.72 16.06 -3.85
CA TYR A 58 -2.52 14.95 -4.39
C TYR A 58 -3.58 14.50 -3.39
N ASP A 59 -4.71 14.02 -3.91
CA ASP A 59 -5.72 13.32 -3.11
C ASP A 59 -5.27 11.91 -2.77
N ASN A 60 -5.74 11.38 -1.63
CA ASN A 60 -5.48 10.00 -1.23
C ASN A 60 -3.99 9.64 -1.08
N THR A 61 -3.14 10.63 -0.78
CA THR A 61 -1.71 10.44 -0.54
C THR A 61 -1.29 10.79 0.88
N GLU A 62 -0.38 10.01 1.45
CA GLU A 62 0.16 10.21 2.81
C GLU A 62 1.70 10.15 2.82
N PHE A 63 2.34 10.94 3.69
CA PHE A 63 3.75 10.73 4.06
C PHE A 63 3.87 10.21 5.49
N LYS A 64 4.32 8.96 5.64
CA LYS A 64 4.60 8.32 6.92
C LYS A 64 6.10 8.38 7.24
N LYS A 65 6.41 8.98 8.38
CA LYS A 65 7.78 9.13 8.87
C LYS A 65 8.20 7.85 9.60
N ILE A 66 9.18 7.14 9.06
CA ILE A 66 9.72 5.92 9.67
C ILE A 66 11.22 6.10 9.88
N GLN A 67 11.68 6.05 11.13
CA GLN A 67 13.08 6.26 11.47
C GLN A 67 13.96 5.20 10.81
N GLY A 68 15.06 5.61 10.17
CA GLY A 68 15.98 4.73 9.46
C GLY A 68 15.49 4.14 8.13
N ALA A 69 14.21 4.31 7.76
CA ALA A 69 13.68 3.74 6.53
C ALA A 69 14.18 4.49 5.27
N PRO A 70 14.49 3.77 4.17
CA PRO A 70 14.73 4.40 2.87
C PRO A 70 13.45 5.04 2.32
N PRO A 71 13.54 5.99 1.38
CA PRO A 71 12.37 6.59 0.74
C PRO A 71 11.72 5.59 -0.22
N VAL A 72 10.48 5.21 0.09
CA VAL A 72 9.70 4.23 -0.69
C VAL A 72 8.30 4.79 -0.94
N LEU A 73 7.80 4.65 -2.16
CA LEU A 73 6.40 4.91 -2.53
C LEU A 73 5.64 3.58 -2.59
N LEU A 74 4.55 3.50 -1.84
CA LEU A 74 3.65 2.36 -1.76
C LEU A 74 2.31 2.74 -2.36
N PHE A 75 1.81 1.93 -3.29
CA PHE A 75 0.43 2.01 -3.76
C PHE A 75 -0.40 0.97 -3.00
N LEU A 76 -1.47 1.45 -2.37
CA LEU A 76 -2.30 0.70 -1.45
C LEU A 76 -3.71 0.56 -2.02
N ASN A 77 -4.36 -0.56 -1.75
CA ASN A 77 -5.79 -0.74 -2.02
C ASN A 77 -6.65 -0.09 -0.91
N ASP A 78 -7.97 -0.26 -1.02
CA ASP A 78 -8.92 0.26 -0.04
C ASP A 78 -8.73 -0.37 1.36
N ALA A 79 -8.17 -1.58 1.44
CA ALA A 79 -7.88 -2.32 2.68
C ALA A 79 -6.49 -2.02 3.31
N ASP A 80 -5.76 -1.00 2.83
CA ASP A 80 -4.38 -0.68 3.27
C ASP A 80 -3.32 -1.73 2.89
N GLU A 81 -3.65 -2.66 1.99
CA GLU A 81 -2.72 -3.68 1.52
C GLU A 81 -1.85 -3.13 0.38
N ILE A 82 -0.57 -3.50 0.38
CA ILE A 82 0.39 -3.05 -0.63
C ILE A 82 0.14 -3.79 -1.95
N VAL A 83 -0.27 -3.04 -2.97
CA VAL A 83 -0.44 -3.54 -4.34
C VAL A 83 0.88 -3.41 -5.11
N GLU A 84 1.60 -2.29 -4.92
CA GLU A 84 2.83 -2.01 -5.66
C GLU A 84 3.78 -1.12 -4.84
N GLN A 85 5.09 -1.30 -5.02
CA GLN A 85 6.13 -0.63 -4.26
C GLN A 85 7.28 -0.15 -5.17
N HIS A 86 7.72 1.10 -4.99
CA HIS A 86 8.85 1.70 -5.70
C HIS A 86 9.86 2.32 -4.74
N SER A 87 11.15 2.02 -4.91
CA SER A 87 12.23 2.74 -4.22
C SER A 87 12.47 4.09 -4.90
N LEU A 88 12.44 5.18 -4.15
CA LEU A 88 12.60 6.53 -4.70
C LEU A 88 14.05 7.01 -4.73
N GLU A 89 15.03 6.21 -4.28
CA GLU A 89 16.43 6.65 -4.14
C GLU A 89 17.09 7.14 -5.44
N LYS A 90 16.58 6.71 -6.60
CA LYS A 90 17.08 7.08 -7.93
C LYS A 90 16.12 7.93 -8.75
N PHE A 91 14.98 8.31 -8.17
CA PHE A 91 13.94 9.05 -8.88
C PHE A 91 14.14 10.55 -8.72
N SER A 92 13.97 11.28 -9.82
CA SER A 92 13.82 12.73 -9.81
C SER A 92 12.43 13.14 -9.30
N ARG A 93 12.28 14.42 -8.97
CA ARG A 93 10.99 14.99 -8.53
C ARG A 93 9.91 14.80 -9.61
N GLN A 94 10.29 14.93 -10.87
CA GLN A 94 9.38 14.77 -12.01
C GLN A 94 8.94 13.31 -12.17
N GLU A 95 9.86 12.35 -12.06
CA GLU A 95 9.52 10.92 -12.15
C GLU A 95 8.60 10.48 -11.02
N CYS A 96 8.82 10.97 -9.79
CA CYS A 96 7.91 10.73 -8.66
C CYS A 96 6.48 11.22 -8.94
N ASN A 97 6.34 12.43 -9.48
CA ASN A 97 5.03 12.97 -9.87
C ASN A 97 4.39 12.17 -11.02
N ASN A 98 5.20 11.75 -11.99
CA ASN A 98 4.72 10.95 -13.12
C ASN A 98 4.23 9.57 -12.67
N LEU A 99 4.90 8.93 -11.69
CA LEU A 99 4.42 7.69 -11.08
C LEU A 99 3.00 7.86 -10.52
N LEU A 100 2.75 8.87 -9.69
CA LEU A 100 1.41 9.14 -9.16
C LEU A 100 0.38 9.37 -10.28
N LYS A 101 0.69 10.23 -11.25
CA LYS A 101 -0.21 10.51 -12.37
C LYS A 101 -0.53 9.28 -13.20
N SER A 102 0.47 8.43 -13.47
CA SER A 102 0.31 7.18 -14.22
C SER A 102 -0.63 6.18 -13.53
N LYS A 103 -0.80 6.28 -12.21
CA LYS A 103 -1.74 5.48 -11.43
C LYS A 103 -3.08 6.19 -11.19
N GLY A 104 -3.31 7.35 -11.82
CA GLY A 104 -4.58 8.08 -11.77
C GLY A 104 -4.74 9.03 -10.60
N PHE A 105 -3.67 9.35 -9.86
CA PHE A 105 -3.73 10.35 -8.79
C PHE A 105 -3.77 11.76 -9.38
N ASN A 106 -4.76 12.53 -8.95
CA ASN A 106 -4.96 13.91 -9.39
C ASN A 106 -4.55 14.90 -8.30
N ILE A 107 -4.12 16.09 -8.72
CA ILE A 107 -3.87 17.21 -7.83
C ILE A 107 -5.25 17.73 -7.38
N LYS A 108 -5.39 17.99 -6.08
CA LYS A 108 -6.50 18.72 -5.48
C LYS A 108 -6.67 20.01 -6.27
N ASN A 109 -7.75 20.11 -7.05
CA ASN A 109 -8.12 21.39 -7.62
C ASN A 109 -8.42 22.31 -6.44
N LYS A 110 -7.51 23.25 -6.20
CA LYS A 110 -7.79 24.36 -5.32
C LYS A 110 -8.81 25.20 -6.08
N GLU A 111 -10.08 25.01 -5.79
CA GLU A 111 -11.06 26.07 -6.06
C GLU A 111 -10.49 27.32 -5.36
N LEU A 112 -10.03 28.25 -6.20
CA LEU A 112 -9.52 29.57 -5.81
C LEU A 112 -10.70 30.48 -5.51
#